data_AF-A0AAD7GA24-F1
#
_entry.id   AF-A0AAD7GA24-F1
#
_cell.length_a   1.000
_cell.length_b   1.000
_cell.length_c   1.000
_cell.angle_alpha   90.00
_cell.angle_beta   90.00
_cell.angle_gamma   90.00
#
_symmetry.space_group_name_H-M   'P 1'
#
loop_
_entity.id
_entity.type
_entity.pdbx_description
1 polymer ?
#
loop_
_entity_poly.entity_id
_entity_poly.type
_entity_poly.pdbx_seq_one_letter_code
_entity_poly.pdbx_strand_id
1 'polypeptide(L)'
;MRLPTSVLIDDRIDGHVQPTRTSILQAIADLVKDVKDGDYLFFHYSGHSTQVDSPRFNSEEDGKDKCIVPLDGEDMKIVDNDLHAALVVPLPPGAHLVAVLDTCHYSTSPITAATASSCRGSSVGSAPVRISGIMSFAAVRARSRWPA
;
A
#
# COMPACT_ATOMS: atom_id res chain seq x y z
N MET A 1 5.72 -3.45 -24.34
CA MET A 1 6.67 -2.86 -23.37
C MET A 1 6.25 -3.32 -21.98
N ARG A 2 7.07 -4.11 -21.30
CA ARG A 2 6.79 -4.56 -19.92
C ARG A 2 7.01 -3.35 -19.01
N LEU A 3 5.99 -2.96 -18.25
CA LEU A 3 6.17 -1.91 -17.26
C LEU A 3 7.03 -2.45 -16.10
N PRO A 4 7.84 -1.60 -15.47
CA PRO A 4 8.71 -2.04 -14.38
C PRO A 4 7.87 -2.54 -13.19
N THR A 5 8.27 -3.69 -12.67
CA THR A 5 7.79 -4.23 -11.39
C THR A 5 8.88 -3.98 -10.38
N SER A 6 8.55 -3.31 -9.28
CA SER A 6 9.48 -3.06 -8.18
C SER A 6 9.16 -4.03 -7.05
N VAL A 7 10.15 -4.81 -6.62
CA VAL A 7 10.03 -5.74 -5.49
C VAL A 7 11.13 -5.40 -4.49
N LEU A 8 10.75 -5.15 -3.25
CA LEU A 8 11.66 -4.84 -2.16
C LEU A 8 11.50 -5.93 -1.09
N ILE A 9 12.61 -6.57 -0.71
CA ILE A 9 12.61 -7.76 0.16
C ILE A 9 13.77 -7.64 1.15
N ASP A 10 13.50 -7.90 2.43
CA ASP A 10 14.52 -8.09 3.46
C ASP A 10 14.83 -9.59 3.62
N ASP A 11 15.49 -10.19 2.61
CA ASP A 11 15.96 -11.58 2.64
C ASP A 11 17.48 -11.68 2.84
N ARG A 12 18.14 -10.54 3.08
CA ARG A 12 19.61 -10.41 3.21
C ARG A 12 20.38 -10.94 1.99
N ILE A 13 19.75 -11.01 0.82
CA ILE A 13 20.40 -11.35 -0.43
C ILE A 13 20.95 -10.07 -1.07
N ASP A 14 22.24 -10.10 -1.41
CA ASP A 14 22.91 -8.99 -2.07
C ASP A 14 22.27 -8.68 -3.43
N GLY A 15 22.00 -7.39 -3.67
CA GLY A 15 21.38 -6.90 -4.90
C GLY A 15 19.86 -6.70 -4.84
N HIS A 16 19.19 -7.20 -3.79
CA HIS A 16 17.80 -6.83 -3.53
C HIS A 16 17.70 -5.45 -2.89
N VAL A 17 16.71 -4.68 -3.34
CA VAL A 17 16.43 -3.36 -2.76
C VAL A 17 15.77 -3.56 -1.40
N GLN A 18 16.42 -3.07 -0.35
CA GLN A 18 15.93 -3.19 1.01
C GLN A 18 14.68 -2.32 1.24
N PRO A 19 13.65 -2.82 1.96
CA PRO A 19 12.40 -2.10 2.22
C PRO A 19 12.55 -1.04 3.32
N THR A 20 13.47 -0.09 3.13
CA THR A 20 13.55 1.12 3.96
C THR A 20 12.43 2.10 3.63
N ARG A 21 12.11 3.04 4.51
CA ARG A 21 11.11 4.08 4.27
C ARG A 21 11.33 4.80 2.95
N THR A 22 12.57 5.20 2.70
CA THR A 22 12.95 5.91 1.46
C THR A 22 12.74 5.04 0.23
N SER A 23 13.17 3.77 0.26
CA SER A 23 13.01 2.86 -0.86
C SER A 23 11.55 2.55 -1.15
N ILE A 24 10.71 2.37 -0.12
CA ILE A 24 9.27 2.14 -0.26
C ILE A 24 8.59 3.35 -0.91
N LEU A 25 8.85 4.56 -0.41
CA LEU A 25 8.26 5.78 -0.97
C LEU A 25 8.72 6.04 -2.41
N GLN A 26 9.99 5.74 -2.72
CA GLN A 26 10.50 5.83 -4.08
C GLN A 26 9.80 4.82 -5.01
N ALA A 27 9.62 3.58 -4.58
CA ALA A 27 8.91 2.56 -5.35
C ALA A 27 7.42 2.94 -5.58
N ILE A 28 6.78 3.58 -4.60
CA ILE A 28 5.42 4.14 -4.74
C ILE A 28 5.42 5.27 -5.77
N ALA A 29 6.36 6.22 -5.66
CA ALA A 29 6.47 7.32 -6.60
C ALA A 29 6.64 6.81 -8.04
N ASP A 30 7.47 5.79 -8.25
CA ASP A 30 7.67 5.16 -9.56
C ASP A 30 6.44 4.37 -10.03
N LEU A 31 5.70 3.74 -9.12
CA LEU A 31 4.45 3.03 -9.42
C LEU A 31 3.38 3.99 -9.97
N VAL A 32 3.20 5.14 -9.33
CA VAL A 32 2.17 6.13 -9.68
C VAL A 32 2.60 7.11 -10.78
N LYS A 33 3.88 7.11 -11.15
CA LYS A 33 4.43 8.00 -12.17
C LYS A 33 3.81 7.74 -13.55
N ASP A 34 3.41 8.81 -14.24
CA ASP A 34 2.86 8.76 -15.60
C ASP A 34 1.66 7.81 -15.78
N VAL A 35 0.89 7.57 -14.71
CA VAL A 35 -0.37 6.81 -14.74
C VAL A 35 -1.39 7.53 -15.60
N LYS A 36 -2.15 6.74 -16.38
CA LYS A 36 -3.18 7.23 -17.29
C LYS A 36 -4.51 6.53 -16.96
N ASP A 37 -5.58 7.13 -17.45
CA ASP A 37 -6.90 6.50 -17.50
C ASP A 37 -6.82 5.08 -18.06
N GLY A 38 -7.53 4.13 -17.41
CA GLY A 38 -7.56 2.71 -17.77
C GLY A 38 -6.34 1.87 -17.37
N ASP A 39 -5.33 2.45 -16.72
CA ASP A 39 -4.21 1.69 -16.16
C ASP A 39 -4.62 0.93 -14.89
N TYR A 40 -4.01 -0.25 -14.67
CA TYR A 40 -4.20 -1.06 -13.47
C TYR A 40 -2.89 -1.12 -12.68
N LEU A 41 -2.99 -0.82 -11.39
CA LEU A 41 -1.91 -0.80 -10.43
C LEU A 41 -2.19 -1.83 -9.34
N PHE A 42 -1.13 -2.48 -8.89
CA PHE A 42 -1.16 -3.43 -7.81
C PHE A 42 -0.07 -3.07 -6.81
N PHE A 43 -0.47 -2.91 -5.55
CA PHE A 43 0.38 -2.63 -4.42
C PHE A 43 0.20 -3.75 -3.40
N HIS A 44 1.30 -4.38 -3.00
CA HIS A 44 1.29 -5.40 -1.97
C HIS A 44 2.34 -5.09 -0.91
N TYR A 45 1.91 -5.08 0.34
CA TYR A 45 2.77 -4.99 1.50
C TYR A 45 2.40 -6.12 2.46
N SER A 46 3.38 -6.95 2.81
CA SER A 46 3.30 -7.90 3.90
C SER A 46 4.40 -7.54 4.89
N GLY A 47 4.06 -7.37 6.17
CA GLY A 47 5.02 -6.89 7.16
C GLY A 47 4.40 -6.39 8.46
N HIS A 48 5.24 -5.76 9.28
CA HIS A 48 4.82 -5.20 10.56
C HIS A 48 4.01 -3.90 10.36
N SER A 49 3.02 -3.70 11.21
CA SER A 49 2.18 -2.50 11.27
C SER A 49 2.00 -2.08 12.72
N THR A 50 1.94 -0.78 12.97
CA THR A 50 1.71 -0.20 14.30
C THR A 50 0.58 0.82 14.25
N GLN A 51 0.16 1.31 15.41
CA GLN A 51 -0.80 2.41 15.55
C GLN A 51 -0.20 3.53 16.38
N VAL A 52 -0.46 4.77 16.01
CA VAL A 52 -0.09 5.94 16.80
C VAL A 52 -1.31 6.78 17.14
N ASP A 53 -1.29 7.41 18.31
CA ASP A 53 -2.36 8.32 18.69
C ASP A 53 -2.39 9.49 17.71
N SER A 54 -3.55 9.72 17.10
CA SER A 54 -3.69 10.83 16.17
C SER A 54 -3.88 12.14 16.94
N PRO A 55 -3.08 13.18 16.65
CA PRO A 55 -3.29 14.51 17.22
C PRO A 55 -4.52 15.23 16.62
N ARG A 56 -5.18 14.64 15.63
CA ARG A 56 -6.33 15.23 14.94
C ARG A 56 -7.63 14.69 15.51
N PHE A 57 -8.48 15.60 16.00
CA PHE A 57 -9.81 15.31 16.57
C PHE A 57 -10.84 14.69 15.61
N ASN A 58 -10.46 14.31 14.38
CA ASN A 58 -11.35 13.83 13.33
C ASN A 58 -10.82 12.64 12.51
N SER A 59 -9.75 11.97 12.95
CA SER A 59 -9.24 10.77 12.27
C SER A 59 -9.67 9.50 12.98
N GLU A 60 -10.11 8.52 12.19
CA GLU A 60 -10.49 7.14 12.53
C GLU A 60 -11.41 6.96 13.76
N GLU A 61 -12.27 5.94 13.75
CA GLU A 61 -13.29 5.76 14.80
C GLU A 61 -12.68 5.55 16.20
N ASP A 62 -11.41 5.12 16.27
CA ASP A 62 -10.64 4.89 17.49
C ASP A 62 -9.63 6.00 17.83
N GLY A 63 -9.53 7.07 17.01
CA GLY A 63 -8.61 8.17 17.24
C GLY A 63 -7.12 7.83 17.01
N LYS A 64 -6.82 6.72 16.33
CA LYS A 64 -5.45 6.28 16.07
C LYS A 64 -5.17 6.26 14.58
N ASP A 65 -3.98 6.72 14.18
CA ASP A 65 -3.51 6.55 12.82
C ASP A 65 -2.81 5.18 12.69
N LYS A 66 -3.13 4.44 11.62
CA LYS A 66 -2.48 3.17 11.29
C LYS A 66 -1.19 3.42 10.52
N CYS A 67 -0.17 2.61 10.75
CA CYS A 67 1.13 2.78 10.09
C CYS A 67 1.70 1.43 9.64
N ILE A 68 2.35 1.43 8.48
CA ILE A 68 3.27 0.35 8.09
C ILE A 68 4.67 0.67 8.63
N VAL A 69 5.41 -0.36 9.03
CA VAL A 69 6.76 -0.21 9.62
C VAL A 69 7.80 -0.73 8.62
N PRO A 70 8.64 0.15 8.06
CA PRO A 70 9.75 -0.25 7.20
C PRO A 70 10.87 -0.99 7.95
N LEU A 71 11.85 -1.49 7.20
CA LEU A 71 13.03 -2.17 7.74
C LEU A 71 13.88 -1.28 8.66
N ASP A 72 13.97 0.01 8.37
CA ASP A 72 14.75 1.00 9.13
C ASP A 72 14.08 1.44 10.44
N GLY A 73 12.96 0.80 10.82
CA GLY A 73 12.41 0.82 12.18
C GLY A 73 11.12 1.63 12.34
N GLU A 74 10.54 1.56 13.55
CA GLU A 74 9.26 2.20 13.89
C GLU A 74 9.30 3.73 13.85
N ASP A 75 10.46 4.34 14.07
CA ASP A 75 10.64 5.79 13.92
C ASP A 75 10.46 6.25 12.47
N MET A 76 10.69 5.34 11.52
CA MET A 76 10.55 5.54 10.08
C MET A 76 9.23 5.01 9.52
N LYS A 77 8.24 4.73 10.39
CA LYS A 77 6.90 4.30 9.99
C LYS A 77 6.26 5.25 8.96
N ILE A 78 5.44 4.68 8.10
CA ILE A 78 4.64 5.43 7.12
C ILE A 78 3.19 5.38 7.57
N VAL A 79 2.65 6.55 7.89
CA VAL A 79 1.25 6.72 8.30
C VAL A 79 0.34 6.46 7.10
N ASP A 80 -0.80 5.83 7.32
CA ASP A 80 -1.78 5.52 6.29
C ASP A 80 -2.27 6.74 5.50
N ASN A 81 -2.40 7.89 6.14
CA ASN A 81 -2.70 9.17 5.49
C ASN A 81 -1.60 9.57 4.50
N ASP A 82 -0.32 9.41 4.86
CA ASP A 82 0.81 9.67 3.96
C ASP A 82 0.85 8.65 2.83
N LEU A 83 0.55 7.39 3.14
CA LEU A 83 0.49 6.31 2.17
C LEU A 83 -0.67 6.52 1.17
N HIS A 84 -1.82 7.00 1.63
CA HIS A 84 -2.95 7.41 0.78
C HIS A 84 -2.59 8.62 -0.08
N ALA A 85 -1.92 9.63 0.49
CA ALA A 85 -1.44 10.79 -0.25
C ALA A 85 -0.43 10.41 -1.35
N ALA A 86 0.39 9.38 -1.12
CA ALA A 86 1.36 8.90 -2.10
C ALA A 86 0.76 7.95 -3.16
N LEU A 87 -0.17 7.07 -2.78
CA LEU A 87 -0.71 6.03 -3.67
C LEU A 87 -1.98 6.45 -4.43
N VAL A 88 -2.86 7.24 -3.81
CA VAL A 88 -4.23 7.46 -4.30
C VAL A 88 -4.38 8.85 -4.91
N VAL A 89 -3.94 9.88 -4.19
CA VAL A 89 -4.10 11.29 -4.62
C VAL A 89 -3.49 11.58 -5.99
N PRO A 90 -2.33 11.00 -6.40
CA PRO A 90 -1.74 11.28 -7.71
C PRO A 90 -2.43 10.59 -8.89
N LEU A 91 -3.34 9.65 -8.65
CA LEU A 91 -3.93 8.84 -9.73
C LEU A 91 -4.98 9.65 -10.50
N PRO A 92 -4.95 9.63 -11.85
CA PRO A 92 -5.99 10.26 -12.64
C PRO A 92 -7.32 9.49 -12.50
N PRO A 93 -8.46 10.16 -12.73
CA PRO A 93 -9.74 9.47 -12.86
C PRO A 93 -9.66 8.31 -13.86
N GLY A 94 -10.25 7.17 -13.49
CA GLY A 94 -10.30 5.96 -14.32
C GLY A 94 -9.07 5.06 -14.26
N ALA A 95 -8.03 5.41 -13.49
CA ALA A 95 -7.01 4.45 -13.06
C ALA A 95 -7.55 3.54 -11.94
N HIS A 96 -7.08 2.29 -11.92
CA HIS A 96 -7.49 1.29 -10.94
C HIS A 96 -6.30 0.88 -10.07
N LEU A 97 -6.42 1.03 -8.75
CA LEU A 97 -5.44 0.54 -7.78
C LEU A 97 -6.04 -0.59 -6.95
N VAL A 98 -5.33 -1.72 -6.88
CA VAL A 98 -5.59 -2.79 -5.91
C VAL A 98 -4.45 -2.79 -4.90
N ALA A 99 -4.77 -2.51 -3.64
CA ALA A 99 -3.82 -2.58 -2.53
C ALA A 99 -4.14 -3.77 -1.63
N VAL A 100 -3.16 -4.65 -1.43
CA VAL A 100 -3.23 -5.79 -0.51
C VAL A 100 -2.25 -5.54 0.63
N LEU A 101 -2.79 -5.47 1.85
CA LEU A 101 -2.03 -5.20 3.06
C LEU A 101 -2.17 -6.40 3.99
N ASP A 102 -1.13 -7.23 4.02
CA ASP A 102 -1.03 -8.40 4.88
C ASP A 102 -0.29 -8.03 6.17
N THR A 103 -1.02 -7.41 7.10
CA THR A 103 -0.46 -6.94 8.38
C THR A 103 -1.44 -7.14 9.52
N CYS A 104 -0.93 -7.31 10.74
CA CYS A 104 -1.73 -7.74 11.91
C CYS A 104 -2.75 -6.70 12.43
N HIS A 105 -2.66 -5.43 12.02
CA HIS A 105 -3.48 -4.35 12.61
C HIS A 105 -4.24 -3.47 11.59
N TYR A 106 -4.31 -3.88 10.31
CA TYR A 106 -4.87 -3.05 9.23
C TYR A 106 -6.38 -3.19 8.96
N SER A 107 -7.16 -3.71 9.90
CA SER A 107 -8.57 -4.08 9.64
C SER A 107 -9.50 -2.92 9.25
N THR A 108 -9.06 -1.66 9.41
CA THR A 108 -9.89 -0.47 9.14
C THR A 108 -9.07 0.71 8.60
N SER A 109 -8.20 0.54 7.60
CA SER A 109 -7.52 1.70 6.97
C SER A 109 -8.29 2.29 5.79
N PRO A 110 -8.19 3.62 5.55
CA PRO A 110 -8.82 4.29 4.41
C PRO A 110 -8.31 3.78 3.05
N ILE A 111 -7.10 3.21 3.01
CA ILE A 111 -6.53 2.59 1.79
C ILE A 111 -7.29 1.31 1.40
N THR A 112 -7.71 0.51 2.38
CA THR A 112 -8.52 -0.69 2.12
C THR A 112 -9.91 -0.34 1.62
N ALA A 113 -10.44 0.83 2.00
CA ALA A 113 -11.70 1.39 1.50
C ALA A 113 -11.55 2.12 0.15
N ALA A 114 -10.34 2.49 -0.25
CA ALA A 114 -10.04 3.16 -1.52
C ALA A 114 -9.97 2.16 -2.69
N THR A 115 -10.99 1.32 -2.86
CA THR A 115 -11.36 0.93 -4.21
C THR A 115 -11.80 2.20 -4.93
N ALA A 116 -10.96 2.76 -5.81
CA ALA A 116 -11.40 3.71 -6.82
C ALA A 116 -12.28 2.95 -7.85
N SER A 117 -13.46 2.57 -7.37
CA SER A 117 -14.54 1.97 -8.11
C SER A 117 -15.81 2.57 -7.53
N SER A 118 -16.43 3.48 -8.28
CA SER A 118 -17.77 3.94 -7.97
C SER A 118 -18.75 2.78 -8.20
N CYS A 119 -18.83 1.84 -7.26
CA CYS A 119 -19.82 0.78 -7.24
C CYS A 119 -20.16 0.43 -5.77
N ARG A 120 -21.41 0.68 -5.36
CA ARG A 120 -21.94 0.42 -4.01
C ARG A 120 -22.11 -1.09 -3.76
N GLY A 121 -21.77 -1.61 -2.57
CA GLY A 121 -22.25 -2.93 -2.11
C GLY A 121 -21.42 -3.70 -1.06
N SER A 122 -21.88 -3.64 0.20
CA SER A 122 -21.84 -4.53 1.39
C SER A 122 -20.99 -5.81 1.56
N SER A 123 -20.45 -5.91 2.79
CA SER A 123 -20.46 -7.00 3.83
C SER A 123 -19.34 -8.05 4.00
N VAL A 124 -18.58 -7.86 5.10
CA VAL A 124 -18.22 -8.74 6.27
C VAL A 124 -17.63 -10.17 6.09
N GLY A 125 -16.52 -10.43 6.81
CA GLY A 125 -16.19 -11.76 7.37
C GLY A 125 -14.72 -11.98 7.77
N SER A 126 -14.42 -12.15 9.07
CA SER A 126 -13.08 -12.31 9.66
C SER A 126 -12.78 -13.75 10.15
N ALA A 127 -11.51 -14.17 10.12
CA ALA A 127 -10.96 -15.28 10.92
C ALA A 127 -9.42 -15.12 11.05
N PRO A 128 -8.78 -15.62 12.14
CA PRO A 128 -7.44 -15.19 12.53
C PRO A 128 -6.35 -16.07 11.89
N VAL A 129 -5.25 -15.45 11.45
CA VAL A 129 -4.01 -16.16 11.11
C VAL A 129 -2.85 -15.48 11.84
N ARG A 130 -2.12 -16.27 12.62
CA ARG A 130 -0.81 -15.88 13.17
C ARG A 130 0.24 -16.08 12.08
N ILE A 131 1.00 -15.04 11.75
CA ILE A 131 2.20 -15.14 10.91
C ILE A 131 3.33 -14.34 11.55
N SER A 132 4.51 -14.96 11.66
CA SER A 132 5.76 -14.32 12.05
C SER A 132 6.35 -13.60 10.83
N GLY A 133 6.68 -12.32 11.00
CA GLY A 133 6.86 -11.37 9.90
C GLY A 133 8.07 -11.65 9.00
N ILE A 134 7.80 -11.77 7.71
CA ILE A 134 8.73 -11.48 6.62
C ILE A 134 8.21 -10.18 5.99
N MET A 135 9.04 -9.15 5.85
CA MET A 135 8.64 -7.92 5.14
C MET A 135 8.86 -8.11 3.63
N SER A 136 7.77 -8.25 2.88
CA SER A 136 7.81 -8.34 1.42
C SER A 136 6.94 -7.26 0.81
N PHE A 137 7.52 -6.45 -0.07
CA PHE A 137 6.84 -5.38 -0.78
C PHE A 137 6.90 -5.64 -2.29
N ALA A 138 5.76 -5.54 -2.97
CA ALA A 138 5.68 -5.66 -4.42
C ALA A 138 4.75 -4.61 -5.01
N ALA A 139 5.24 -3.89 -6.02
CA ALA A 139 4.49 -2.91 -6.80
C ALA A 139 4.51 -3.31 -8.28
N VAL A 140 3.33 -3.50 -8.87
CA VAL A 140 3.16 -3.91 -10.26
C VAL A 140 2.21 -2.95 -10.96
N ARG A 141 2.53 -2.58 -12.20
CA ARG A 141 1.63 -1.83 -13.07
C ARG A 141 1.38 -2.58 -14.36
N ALA A 142 0.14 -2.62 -14.80
CA ALA A 142 -0.30 -3.16 -16.07
C ALA A 142 -1.08 -2.09 -16.85
N ARG A 143 -0.91 -2.08 -18.18
CA ARG A 143 -1.81 -1.33 -19.08
C ARG A 143 -2.72 -2.33 -19.77
N SER A 144 -4.02 -2.10 -19.74
CA SER A 144 -4.95 -2.87 -20.55
C SER A 144 -4.73 -2.50 -22.03
N ARG A 145 -4.13 -3.42 -22.80
CA ARG A 145 -4.28 -3.46 -24.26
C ARG A 145 -4.92 -4.79 -24.61
N TRP A 146 -6.18 -4.94 -24.23
CA TRP A 146 -7.01 -5.97 -24.84
C TRP A 146 -7.63 -5.30 -26.08
N PRO A 147 -7.24 -5.68 -27.31
CA PRO A 147 -8.04 -5.33 -28.46
C PRO A 147 -9.42 -5.97 -28.28
N ALA A 148 -10.47 -5.16 -28.45
CA ALA A 148 -11.83 -5.65 -28.58
C ALA A 148 -11.97 -6.51 -29.84
#